data_AF-A0A5P8E4Z3-F1
#
_entry.id   AF-A0A5P8E4Z3-F1
#
_cell.length_a   1.000
_cell.length_b   1.000
_cell.length_c   1.000
_cell.angle_alpha   90.00
_cell.angle_beta   90.00
_cell.angle_gamma   90.00
#
_symmetry.space_group_name_H-M   'P 1'
#
loop_
_entity.id
_entity.type
_entity.pdbx_description
1 polymer ?
#
loop_
_entity_poly.entity_id
_entity_poly.type
_entity_poly.pdbx_seq_one_letter_code
_entity_poly.pdbx_strand_id
1 'polypeptide(L)'
;MKRILFIVSFAIFCLVLNAQTDYYARQATSNQNDAAYYVRQAQGYDRDAENYMREAANHLRDAEYYQRQKRYDQAQNSLRKAHSAIERADDSKRRADNARSNAKSYIRRAENALRNAKK
;
A
#
# COMPACT_ATOMS: atom_id res chain seq x y z
N MET A 1 21.39 50.53 -19.88
CA MET A 1 20.83 50.06 -18.59
C MET A 1 19.54 49.24 -18.74
N LYS A 2 18.50 49.73 -19.43
CA LYS A 2 17.22 49.01 -19.61
C LYS A 2 17.34 47.62 -20.31
N ARG A 3 18.26 47.47 -21.26
CA ARG A 3 18.53 46.19 -21.96
C ARG A 3 19.24 45.14 -21.07
N ILE A 4 20.12 45.58 -20.16
CA ILE A 4 20.84 44.69 -19.24
C ILE A 4 19.89 44.20 -18.15
N LEU A 5 19.03 45.09 -17.64
CA LEU A 5 17.95 44.72 -16.72
C LEU A 5 17.02 43.66 -17.32
N PHE A 6 16.59 43.81 -18.58
CA PHE A 6 15.75 42.82 -19.27
C PHE A 6 16.42 41.44 -19.42
N ILE A 7 17.72 41.39 -19.74
CA ILE A 7 18.46 40.13 -19.90
C ILE A 7 18.60 39.40 -18.56
N VAL A 8 18.88 40.15 -17.48
CA VAL A 8 18.98 39.57 -16.12
C VAL A 8 17.61 39.07 -15.64
N SER A 9 16.53 39.82 -15.88
CA SER A 9 15.17 39.37 -15.58
C SER A 9 14.78 38.11 -16.37
N PHE A 10 15.16 38.03 -17.64
CA PHE A 10 14.90 36.87 -18.49
C PHE A 10 15.71 35.64 -18.06
N ALA A 11 16.98 35.82 -17.69
CA ALA A 11 17.82 34.74 -17.17
C ALA A 11 17.31 34.19 -15.83
N ILE A 12 16.86 35.06 -14.91
CA ILE A 12 16.24 34.66 -13.64
C ILE A 12 14.92 33.92 -13.91
N PHE A 13 14.10 34.40 -14.85
CA PHE A 13 12.87 33.74 -15.25
C PHE A 13 13.13 32.34 -15.83
N CYS A 14 14.14 32.18 -16.70
CA CYS A 14 14.55 30.87 -17.21
C CYS A 14 15.08 29.95 -16.11
N LEU A 15 15.84 30.45 -15.13
CA LEU A 15 16.32 29.65 -14.00
C LEU A 15 15.17 29.14 -13.11
N VAL A 16 14.17 29.99 -12.84
CA VAL A 16 12.98 29.62 -12.06
C VAL A 16 12.16 28.54 -12.77
N LEU A 17 11.98 28.64 -14.10
CA LEU A 17 11.27 27.62 -14.88
C LEU A 17 11.97 26.25 -14.85
N ASN A 18 13.30 26.23 -14.98
CA ASN A 18 14.08 24.99 -14.90
C ASN A 18 14.07 24.37 -13.48
N ALA A 19 14.13 25.20 -12.44
CA ALA A 19 14.03 24.74 -11.05
C ALA A 19 12.63 24.20 -10.71
N GLN A 20 11.57 24.80 -11.27
CA GLN A 20 10.18 24.40 -11.04
C GLN A 20 9.86 23.06 -11.73
N THR A 21 10.39 22.85 -12.93
CA THR A 21 10.29 21.56 -13.63
C THR A 21 11.07 20.45 -12.92
N ASP A 22 12.28 20.72 -12.46
CA ASP A 22 13.08 19.77 -11.65
C ASP A 22 12.37 19.43 -10.32
N TYR A 23 11.78 20.43 -9.65
CA TYR A 23 11.00 20.22 -8.43
C TYR A 23 9.83 19.24 -8.65
N TYR A 24 8.99 19.48 -9.65
CA TYR A 24 7.83 18.62 -9.92
C TYR A 24 8.24 17.23 -10.41
N ALA A 25 9.33 17.10 -11.15
CA ALA A 25 9.89 15.81 -11.54
C ALA A 25 10.34 15.00 -10.32
N ARG A 26 11.09 15.61 -9.40
CA ARG A 26 11.50 14.97 -8.13
C ARG A 26 10.30 14.61 -7.27
N GLN A 27 9.29 15.48 -7.21
CA GLN A 27 8.06 15.22 -6.47
C GLN A 27 7.30 14.03 -7.06
N ALA A 28 7.23 13.90 -8.38
CA ALA A 28 6.61 12.74 -9.03
C ALA A 28 7.33 11.43 -8.67
N THR A 29 8.66 11.40 -8.77
CA THR A 29 9.49 10.23 -8.41
C THR A 29 9.30 9.84 -6.94
N SER A 30 9.28 10.81 -6.03
CA SER A 30 9.03 10.55 -4.60
C SER A 30 7.67 9.87 -4.38
N ASN A 31 6.60 10.42 -4.97
CA ASN A 31 5.27 9.82 -4.87
C ASN A 31 5.19 8.42 -5.53
N GLN A 32 5.95 8.16 -6.61
CA GLN A 32 6.03 6.81 -7.19
C GLN A 32 6.71 5.81 -6.24
N ASN A 33 7.75 6.23 -5.54
CA ASN A 33 8.42 5.39 -4.53
C ASN A 33 7.49 5.07 -3.36
N ASP A 34 6.74 6.06 -2.87
CA ASP A 34 5.73 5.87 -1.82
C ASP A 34 4.61 4.92 -2.29
N ALA A 35 4.13 5.08 -3.52
CA ALA A 35 3.15 4.15 -4.09
C ALA A 35 3.69 2.72 -4.15
N ALA A 36 4.92 2.54 -4.61
CA ALA A 36 5.57 1.23 -4.68
C ALA A 36 5.76 0.60 -3.29
N TYR A 37 6.05 1.42 -2.26
CA TYR A 37 6.10 0.96 -0.87
C TYR A 37 4.75 0.39 -0.42
N TYR A 38 3.67 1.13 -0.61
CA TYR A 38 2.33 0.68 -0.21
C TYR A 38 1.83 -0.53 -1.01
N VAL A 39 2.23 -0.67 -2.28
CA VAL A 39 1.96 -1.91 -3.06
C VAL A 39 2.64 -3.11 -2.42
N ARG A 40 3.92 -3.01 -2.04
CA ARG A 40 4.64 -4.10 -1.36
C ARG A 40 4.01 -4.43 -0.01
N GLN A 41 3.55 -3.41 0.72
CA GLN A 41 2.86 -3.60 1.99
C GLN A 41 1.53 -4.35 1.80
N ALA A 42 0.75 -4.00 0.77
CA ALA A 42 -0.49 -4.72 0.44
C ALA A 42 -0.22 -6.21 0.13
N GLN A 43 0.80 -6.50 -0.67
CA GLN A 43 1.23 -7.87 -0.98
C GLN A 43 1.73 -8.64 0.26
N GLY A 44 2.30 -7.94 1.25
CA GLY A 44 2.62 -8.51 2.56
C GLY A 44 1.37 -8.97 3.28
N TYR A 45 0.39 -8.09 3.41
CA TYR A 45 -0.87 -8.41 4.07
C TYR A 45 -1.70 -9.47 3.35
N ASP A 46 -1.68 -9.52 2.01
CA ASP A 46 -2.33 -10.60 1.25
C ASP A 46 -1.72 -11.97 1.63
N ARG A 47 -0.39 -12.06 1.71
CA ARG A 47 0.30 -13.28 2.16
C ARG A 47 -0.04 -13.64 3.60
N ASP A 48 -0.14 -12.66 4.49
CA ASP A 48 -0.58 -12.89 5.87
C ASP A 48 -2.01 -13.43 5.93
N ALA A 49 -2.93 -12.87 5.12
CA ALA A 49 -4.29 -13.37 5.03
C ALA A 49 -4.34 -14.83 4.55
N GLU A 50 -3.55 -15.18 3.54
CA GLU A 50 -3.41 -16.56 3.06
C GLU A 50 -2.85 -17.50 4.14
N ASN A 51 -1.85 -17.03 4.91
CA ASN A 51 -1.28 -17.80 6.02
C ASN A 51 -2.33 -18.12 7.08
N TYR A 52 -3.10 -17.11 7.51
CA TYR A 52 -4.16 -17.28 8.49
C TYR A 52 -5.31 -18.17 7.97
N MET A 53 -5.66 -18.06 6.68
CA MET A 53 -6.64 -18.98 6.08
C MET A 53 -6.16 -20.44 6.09
N ARG A 54 -4.87 -20.68 5.85
CA ARG A 54 -4.28 -22.03 5.98
C ARG A 54 -4.31 -22.54 7.43
N GLU A 55 -4.01 -21.67 8.39
CA GLU A 55 -4.12 -21.98 9.82
C GLU A 55 -5.56 -22.33 10.21
N ALA A 56 -6.54 -21.56 9.75
CA ALA A 56 -7.95 -21.83 9.97
C ALA A 56 -8.36 -23.20 9.41
N ALA A 57 -7.95 -23.52 8.17
CA ALA A 57 -8.21 -24.82 7.56
C ALA A 57 -7.58 -25.98 8.33
N ASN A 58 -6.39 -25.81 8.92
CA ASN A 58 -5.78 -26.81 9.79
C ASN A 58 -6.63 -27.04 11.05
N HIS A 59 -7.05 -25.97 11.71
CA HIS A 59 -7.89 -26.07 12.90
C HIS A 59 -9.28 -26.64 12.64
N LEU A 60 -9.86 -26.39 11.46
CA LEU A 60 -11.10 -27.06 11.05
C LEU A 60 -10.89 -28.57 10.90
N ARG A 61 -9.78 -29.01 10.30
CA ARG A 61 -9.42 -30.44 10.21
C ARG A 61 -9.22 -31.07 11.59
N ASP A 62 -8.56 -30.36 12.51
CA ASP A 62 -8.41 -30.82 13.90
C ASP A 62 -9.76 -30.95 14.59
N ALA A 63 -10.67 -29.99 14.38
CA ALA A 63 -12.01 -30.02 14.95
C ALA A 63 -12.79 -31.25 14.46
N GLU A 64 -12.76 -31.52 13.15
CA GLU A 64 -13.38 -32.72 12.57
C GLU A 64 -12.78 -34.01 13.13
N TYR A 65 -11.45 -34.06 13.27
CA TYR A 65 -10.75 -35.20 13.86
C TYR A 65 -11.22 -35.47 15.30
N TYR A 66 -11.23 -34.44 16.16
CA TYR A 66 -11.69 -34.60 17.54
C TYR A 66 -13.18 -34.92 17.64
N GLN A 67 -14.00 -34.37 16.74
CA GLN A 67 -15.43 -34.68 16.67
C GLN A 67 -15.66 -36.18 16.42
N ARG A 68 -14.94 -36.78 15.47
CA ARG A 68 -15.03 -38.23 15.18
C ARG A 68 -14.64 -39.10 16.39
N GLN A 69 -13.72 -38.60 17.20
CA GLN A 69 -13.26 -39.27 18.43
C GLN A 69 -14.15 -38.99 19.65
N LYS A 70 -15.30 -38.31 19.48
CA LYS A 70 -16.20 -37.87 20.58
C LYS A 70 -15.51 -36.99 21.62
N ARG A 71 -14.45 -36.30 21.20
CA ARG A 71 -13.61 -35.39 22.01
C ARG A 71 -14.11 -33.96 21.84
N TYR A 72 -15.32 -33.70 22.33
CA TYR A 72 -16.09 -32.49 22.00
C TYR A 72 -15.44 -31.19 22.49
N ASP A 73 -14.82 -31.19 23.68
CA ASP A 73 -14.15 -30.00 24.20
C ASP A 73 -12.95 -29.59 23.33
N GLN A 74 -12.18 -30.59 22.85
CA GLN A 74 -11.08 -30.34 21.94
C GLN A 74 -11.56 -29.89 20.56
N ALA A 75 -12.65 -30.49 20.05
CA ALA A 75 -13.28 -30.05 18.80
C ALA A 75 -13.72 -28.59 18.89
N GLN A 76 -14.38 -28.19 19.99
CA GLN A 76 -14.83 -26.82 20.22
C GLN A 76 -13.64 -25.85 20.33
N ASN A 77 -12.56 -26.24 21.03
CA ASN A 77 -11.36 -25.43 21.10
C ASN A 77 -10.72 -25.21 19.71
N SER A 78 -10.63 -26.26 18.89
CA SER A 78 -10.13 -26.14 17.52
C SER A 78 -11.02 -25.23 16.66
N LEU A 79 -12.35 -25.30 16.79
CA LEU A 79 -13.26 -24.37 16.09
C LEU A 79 -13.03 -22.91 16.52
N ARG A 80 -12.81 -22.64 17.81
CA ARG A 80 -12.48 -21.27 18.29
C ARG A 80 -11.18 -20.76 17.69
N LYS A 81 -10.15 -21.61 17.58
CA LYS A 81 -8.87 -21.25 16.95
C LYS A 81 -9.05 -20.98 15.46
N ALA A 82 -9.84 -21.80 14.76
CA ALA A 82 -10.17 -21.58 13.35
C ALA A 82 -10.86 -20.22 13.15
N HIS A 83 -11.86 -19.90 13.98
CA HIS A 83 -12.55 -18.61 13.94
C HIS A 83 -11.58 -17.43 14.15
N SER A 84 -10.72 -17.52 15.17
CA SER A 84 -9.73 -16.47 15.44
C SER A 84 -8.73 -16.29 14.29
N ALA A 85 -8.32 -17.37 13.62
CA ALA A 85 -7.50 -17.28 12.42
C ALA A 85 -8.24 -16.62 11.26
N ILE A 86 -9.53 -16.91 11.05
CA ILE A 86 -10.36 -16.23 10.03
C ILE A 86 -10.44 -14.72 10.30
N GLU A 87 -10.69 -14.32 11.55
CA GLU A 87 -10.73 -12.90 11.94
C GLU A 87 -9.40 -12.17 11.64
N ARG A 88 -8.27 -12.83 11.90
CA ARG A 88 -6.94 -12.29 11.56
C ARG A 88 -6.75 -12.19 10.04
N ALA A 89 -7.21 -13.19 9.29
CA ALA A 89 -7.16 -13.15 7.82
C ALA A 89 -7.95 -11.95 7.27
N ASP A 90 -9.14 -11.70 7.81
CA ASP A 90 -9.97 -10.56 7.42
C ASP A 90 -9.34 -9.22 7.81
N ASP A 91 -8.68 -9.15 8.98
CA ASP A 91 -7.92 -7.96 9.35
C ASP A 91 -6.77 -7.69 8.39
N SER A 92 -6.00 -8.71 8.03
CA SER A 92 -4.94 -8.60 7.04
C SER A 92 -5.50 -8.13 5.69
N LYS A 93 -6.63 -8.67 5.21
CA LYS A 93 -7.28 -8.19 3.98
C LYS A 93 -7.64 -6.71 4.05
N ARG A 94 -8.26 -6.26 5.15
CA ARG A 94 -8.58 -4.83 5.35
C ARG A 94 -7.32 -3.96 5.28
N ARG A 95 -6.22 -4.40 5.91
CA ARG A 95 -4.94 -3.67 5.84
C ARG A 95 -4.36 -3.66 4.43
N ALA A 96 -4.49 -4.76 3.67
CA ALA A 96 -4.09 -4.81 2.27
C ALA A 96 -4.86 -3.78 1.43
N ASP A 97 -6.17 -3.67 1.62
CA ASP A 97 -7.02 -2.72 0.90
C ASP A 97 -6.70 -1.27 1.27
N ASN A 98 -6.44 -0.99 2.55
CA ASN A 98 -5.98 0.33 2.99
C ASN A 98 -4.64 0.70 2.35
N ALA A 99 -3.69 -0.24 2.30
CA ALA A 99 -2.40 -0.02 1.63
C ALA A 99 -2.58 0.21 0.12
N ARG A 100 -3.45 -0.54 -0.56
CA ARG A 100 -3.80 -0.30 -1.98
C ARG A 100 -4.42 1.08 -2.19
N SER A 101 -5.28 1.54 -1.28
CA SER A 101 -5.87 2.87 -1.32
C SER A 101 -4.81 3.97 -1.21
N ASN A 102 -3.87 3.81 -0.26
CA ASN A 102 -2.74 4.72 -0.13
C ASN A 102 -1.88 4.73 -1.40
N ALA A 103 -1.54 3.56 -1.95
CA ALA A 103 -0.79 3.47 -3.21
C ALA A 103 -1.48 4.25 -4.35
N LYS A 104 -2.81 4.07 -4.51
CA LYS A 104 -3.60 4.82 -5.50
C LYS A 104 -3.55 6.34 -5.27
N SER A 105 -3.61 6.78 -4.01
CA SER A 105 -3.49 8.21 -3.67
C SER A 105 -2.13 8.78 -4.09
N TYR A 106 -1.04 8.06 -3.80
CA TYR A 106 0.31 8.47 -4.19
C TYR A 106 0.51 8.45 -5.71
N ILE A 107 -0.05 7.47 -6.43
CA ILE A 107 -0.05 7.47 -7.90
C ILE A 107 -0.71 8.74 -8.45
N ARG A 108 -1.90 9.11 -7.94
CA ARG A 108 -2.58 10.36 -8.36
C ARG A 108 -1.74 11.60 -8.09
N ARG A 109 -1.02 11.65 -6.96
CA ARG A 109 -0.10 12.74 -6.63
C ARG A 109 1.08 12.80 -7.60
N ALA A 110 1.66 11.65 -7.94
CA ALA A 110 2.72 11.57 -8.94
C ALA A 110 2.24 12.08 -10.30
N GLU A 111 1.07 11.65 -10.76
CA GLU A 111 0.47 12.13 -12.00
C GLU A 111 0.21 13.64 -12.00
N ASN A 112 -0.27 14.20 -10.88
CA ASN A 112 -0.46 15.65 -10.72
C ASN A 112 0.87 16.40 -10.82
N ALA A 113 1.92 15.91 -10.16
CA ALA A 113 3.24 16.50 -10.25
C ALA A 113 3.78 16.45 -11.69
N LEU A 114 3.64 15.32 -12.39
CA LEU A 114 4.03 15.21 -13.80
C LEU A 114 3.23 16.14 -14.72
N ARG A 115 1.93 16.35 -14.45
CA ARG A 115 1.11 17.31 -15.19
C ARG A 115 1.60 18.74 -14.99
N ASN A 116 1.99 19.10 -13.76
CA ASN A 116 2.50 20.43 -13.46
C ASN A 116 3.92 20.66 -13.97
N ALA A 117 4.74 19.61 -14.09
CA ALA A 117 6.04 19.68 -14.75
C ALA A 117 5.95 19.91 -16.27
N LYS A 118 4.79 19.67 -16.88
CA LYS A 118 4.56 19.83 -18.32
C LYS A 118 3.88 21.15 -18.70
N LYS A 119 3.46 21.93 -17.70
CA LYS A 119 2.87 23.27 -17.88
C LYS A 119 3.96 24.33 -17.78
#